data_AF-A0A330LJW1-F1
#
_entry.id   AF-A0A330LJW1-F1
#
_cell.length_a   1.000
_cell.length_b   1.000
_cell.length_c   1.000
_cell.angle_alpha   90.00
_cell.angle_beta   90.00
_cell.angle_gamma   90.00
#
_symmetry.space_group_name_H-M   'P 1'
#
loop_
_entity.id
_entity.type
_entity.pdbx_description
1 polymer ?
#
loop_
_entity_poly.entity_id
_entity_poly.type
_entity_poly.pdbx_seq_one_letter_code
_entity_poly.pdbx_strand_id
1 'polypeptide(L)'
;MSNGFKWDADKQSLLLAKMKQPLKIKWSRLTNRYAKKLAKASRKLANSRRDFTHKMTSTLINENQVIGIESLKVKNMVKNRKLAKHLHDANFGEIARQLEYKADWYGRKLSAISQWFPSSKMCSECGALYAGQWSLAIRTSSLNNLWR
;
A
#
# COMPACT_ATOMS: atom_id res chain seq x y z
N MET A 1 -25.86 7.86 -5.26
CA MET A 1 -26.11 7.89 -6.71
C MET A 1 -25.76 6.52 -7.28
N SER A 2 -26.73 5.61 -7.36
CA SER A 2 -26.53 4.32 -8.03
C SER A 2 -26.43 4.58 -9.52
N ASN A 3 -25.24 4.42 -10.10
CA ASN A 3 -25.05 4.52 -11.54
C ASN A 3 -26.04 3.56 -12.21
N GLY A 4 -26.88 4.07 -13.13
CA GLY A 4 -27.99 3.36 -13.76
C GLY A 4 -27.57 2.24 -14.72
N PHE A 5 -26.40 1.64 -14.51
CA PHE A 5 -25.79 0.61 -15.32
C PHE A 5 -25.26 -0.51 -14.42
N LYS A 6 -25.69 -1.75 -14.70
CA LYS A 6 -25.14 -2.96 -14.10
C LYS A 6 -24.26 -3.67 -15.14
N TRP A 7 -22.99 -3.84 -14.81
CA TRP A 7 -22.04 -4.56 -15.66
C TRP A 7 -21.92 -6.01 -15.18
N ASP A 8 -22.02 -6.96 -16.11
CA ASP A 8 -21.82 -8.39 -15.90
C ASP A 8 -20.54 -8.84 -16.64
N ALA A 9 -19.53 -9.25 -15.86
CA ALA A 9 -18.21 -9.66 -16.33
C ALA A 9 -18.25 -10.89 -17.22
N ASP A 10 -18.97 -11.90 -16.73
CA ASP A 10 -18.93 -13.26 -17.26
C ASP A 10 -19.64 -13.31 -18.61
N LYS A 11 -20.74 -12.56 -18.72
CA LYS A 11 -21.53 -12.45 -19.94
C LYS A 11 -21.10 -11.30 -20.86
N GLN A 12 -20.13 -10.49 -20.44
CA GLN A 12 -19.69 -9.26 -21.14
C GLN A 12 -20.88 -8.38 -21.55
N SER A 13 -21.79 -8.15 -20.60
CA SER A 13 -23.05 -7.47 -20.89
C SER A 13 -23.28 -6.27 -19.98
N LEU A 14 -23.93 -5.26 -20.53
CA LEU A 14 -24.31 -4.04 -19.80
C LEU A 14 -25.83 -3.95 -19.76
N LEU A 15 -26.37 -3.91 -18.56
CA LEU A 15 -27.79 -3.68 -18.33
C LEU A 15 -27.98 -2.21 -17.93
N LEU A 16 -28.66 -1.45 -18.78
CA LEU A 16 -29.25 -0.19 -18.34
C LEU A 16 -30.38 -0.51 -17.37
N ALA A 17 -30.48 0.24 -16.27
CA ALA A 17 -31.50 0.05 -15.25
C ALA A 17 -32.94 0.10 -15.79
N LYS A 18 -33.16 0.71 -16.97
CA LYS A 18 -34.46 0.83 -17.64
C LYS A 18 -34.74 -0.26 -18.69
N MET A 19 -33.77 -1.12 -19.04
CA MET A 19 -33.92 -2.14 -20.08
C MET A 19 -34.08 -3.54 -19.48
N LYS A 20 -35.01 -4.34 -20.05
CA LYS A 20 -35.23 -5.75 -19.65
C LYS A 20 -34.16 -6.71 -20.18
N GLN A 21 -33.47 -6.36 -21.27
CA GLN A 21 -32.44 -7.20 -21.88
C GLN A 21 -31.06 -6.53 -21.88
N PRO A 22 -29.99 -7.29 -21.60
CA PRO A 22 -28.62 -6.80 -21.65
C PRO A 22 -28.20 -6.43 -23.08
N LEU A 23 -27.45 -5.34 -23.20
CA LEU A 23 -26.74 -5.02 -24.44
C LEU A 23 -25.46 -5.86 -24.50
N LYS A 24 -25.30 -6.62 -25.59
CA LYS A 24 -24.07 -7.37 -25.87
C LYS A 24 -22.99 -6.40 -26.32
N ILE A 25 -21.95 -6.22 -25.51
CA ILE A 25 -20.83 -5.35 -25.87
C ILE A 25 -19.79 -6.16 -26.65
N LYS A 26 -19.53 -5.77 -27.90
CA LYS A 26 -18.44 -6.32 -28.69
C LYS A 26 -17.26 -5.35 -28.68
N TRP A 27 -16.21 -5.70 -27.95
CA TRP A 27 -14.99 -4.89 -27.96
C TRP A 27 -14.30 -4.95 -29.32
N SER A 28 -13.81 -3.79 -29.78
CA SER A 28 -13.04 -3.74 -31.01
C SER A 28 -11.77 -4.60 -30.92
N ARG A 29 -11.27 -5.08 -32.07
CA ARG A 29 -9.97 -5.80 -32.12
C ARG A 29 -8.85 -4.96 -31.51
N LEU A 30 -8.92 -3.64 -31.64
CA LEU A 30 -7.94 -2.71 -31.09
C LEU A 30 -8.00 -2.67 -29.55
N THR A 31 -9.19 -2.53 -28.96
CA THR A 31 -9.38 -2.52 -27.51
C THR A 31 -8.87 -3.80 -26.87
N ASN A 32 -9.17 -4.96 -27.47
CA ASN A 32 -8.67 -6.25 -26.99
C ASN A 32 -7.14 -6.36 -27.05
N ARG A 33 -6.50 -5.80 -28.09
CA ARG A 33 -5.03 -5.74 -28.17
C ARG A 33 -4.44 -4.90 -27.03
N TYR A 34 -5.00 -3.72 -26.76
CA TYR A 34 -4.52 -2.87 -25.67
C TYR A 34 -4.76 -3.47 -24.29
N ALA A 35 -5.92 -4.09 -24.06
CA ALA A 35 -6.22 -4.79 -22.81
C ALA A 35 -5.20 -5.90 -22.52
N LYS A 36 -4.82 -6.70 -23.54
CA LYS A 36 -3.76 -7.71 -23.41
C LYS A 36 -2.40 -7.09 -23.08
N LYS A 37 -2.04 -5.97 -23.71
CA LYS A 37 -0.77 -5.26 -23.41
C LYS A 37 -0.76 -4.71 -21.98
N LEU A 38 -1.86 -4.10 -21.54
CA LEU A 38 -2.02 -3.59 -20.18
C LEU A 38 -1.90 -4.73 -19.16
N ALA A 39 -2.60 -5.84 -19.38
CA ALA A 39 -2.53 -7.01 -18.49
C ALA A 39 -1.09 -7.55 -18.36
N LYS A 40 -0.33 -7.62 -19.47
CA LYS A 40 1.09 -8.01 -19.44
C LYS A 40 1.93 -7.02 -18.62
N ALA A 41 1.76 -5.71 -18.83
CA ALA A 41 2.49 -4.69 -18.10
C ALA A 41 2.15 -4.71 -16.59
N SER A 42 0.87 -4.80 -16.24
CA SER A 42 0.41 -4.92 -14.86
C SER A 42 0.95 -6.18 -14.17
N ARG A 43 1.01 -7.30 -14.88
CA ARG A 43 1.63 -8.54 -14.36
C ARG A 43 3.12 -8.36 -14.10
N LYS A 44 3.86 -7.75 -15.04
CA LYS A 44 5.29 -7.45 -14.84
C LYS A 44 5.50 -6.58 -13.60
N LEU A 45 4.73 -5.51 -13.46
CA LEU A 45 4.81 -4.60 -12.31
C LEU A 45 4.45 -5.29 -10.99
N ALA A 46 3.45 -6.18 -10.99
CA ALA A 46 3.10 -6.96 -9.80
C ALA A 46 4.22 -7.93 -9.40
N ASN A 47 4.84 -8.60 -10.38
CA ASN A 47 5.96 -9.51 -10.13
C ASN A 47 7.20 -8.76 -9.61
N SER A 48 7.55 -7.61 -10.22
CA SER A 48 8.67 -6.78 -9.75
C SER A 48 8.45 -6.28 -8.32
N ARG A 49 7.23 -5.85 -7.98
CA ARG A 49 6.89 -5.44 -6.60
C ARG A 49 7.04 -6.60 -5.62
N ARG A 50 6.54 -7.79 -5.98
CA ARG A 50 6.66 -9.00 -5.16
C ARG A 50 8.13 -9.39 -4.94
N ASP A 51 8.94 -9.39 -6.00
CA ASP A 51 10.37 -9.68 -5.93
C ASP A 51 11.11 -8.69 -5.03
N PHE A 52 10.86 -7.39 -5.20
CA PHE A 52 11.40 -6.35 -4.33
C PHE A 52 11.04 -6.57 -2.86
N THR A 53 9.76 -6.82 -2.56
CA THR A 53 9.29 -7.06 -1.19
C THR A 53 9.94 -8.31 -0.59
N HIS A 54 10.09 -9.40 -1.35
CA HIS A 54 10.77 -10.60 -0.84
C HIS A 54 12.24 -10.35 -0.55
N LYS A 55 12.97 -9.69 -1.46
CA LYS A 55 14.38 -9.37 -1.27
C LYS A 55 14.58 -8.47 -0.06
N MET A 56 13.86 -7.35 -0.01
CA MET A 56 13.92 -6.39 1.09
C MET A 56 13.65 -7.04 2.44
N THR A 57 12.58 -7.83 2.57
CA THR A 57 12.22 -8.47 3.84
C THR A 57 13.20 -9.57 4.23
N SER A 58 13.74 -10.32 3.27
CA SER A 58 14.81 -11.30 3.56
C SER A 58 16.08 -10.62 4.06
N THR A 59 16.49 -9.52 3.41
CA THR A 59 17.65 -8.72 3.85
C THR A 59 17.46 -8.22 5.28
N LEU A 60 16.32 -7.59 5.58
CA LEU A 60 16.01 -7.07 6.91
C LEU A 60 16.08 -8.16 8.00
N ILE A 61 15.52 -9.33 7.73
CA ILE A 61 15.48 -10.47 8.68
C ILE A 61 16.88 -11.05 8.92
N ASN A 62 17.72 -11.11 7.88
CA ASN A 62 19.06 -11.65 8.00
C ASN A 62 19.99 -10.72 8.79
N GLU A 63 19.90 -9.42 8.52
CA GLU A 63 20.78 -8.39 9.10
C GLU A 63 20.42 -8.01 10.54
N ASN A 64 19.16 -8.20 10.96
CA ASN A 64 18.67 -7.71 12.25
C ASN A 64 18.13 -8.85 13.13
N GLN A 65 18.48 -8.85 14.42
CA GLN A 65 17.97 -9.80 15.41
C GLN A 65 16.56 -9.43 15.88
N VAL A 66 16.29 -8.13 15.95
CA VAL A 66 15.00 -7.55 16.37
C VAL A 66 14.57 -6.52 15.35
N ILE A 67 13.31 -6.60 14.92
CA ILE A 67 12.71 -5.67 13.97
C ILE A 67 11.50 -5.02 14.63
N GLY A 68 11.47 -3.69 14.64
CA GLY A 68 10.30 -2.90 15.04
C GLY A 68 9.49 -2.49 13.83
N ILE A 69 8.18 -2.75 13.82
CA ILE A 69 7.25 -2.25 12.80
C ILE A 69 6.17 -1.40 13.45
N GLU A 70 5.84 -0.27 12.82
CA GLU A 70 4.70 0.51 13.25
C GLU A 70 3.39 -0.16 12.82
N SER A 71 2.44 -0.31 13.75
CA SER A 71 1.11 -0.83 13.47
C SER A 71 0.26 0.20 12.71
N LEU A 72 0.53 0.40 11.41
CA LEU A 72 -0.23 1.33 10.58
C LEU A 72 -1.61 0.77 10.18
N LYS A 73 -2.67 1.57 10.31
CA LYS A 73 -4.02 1.25 9.79
C LYS A 73 -4.09 1.45 8.26
N VAL A 74 -3.34 0.65 7.50
CA VAL A 74 -3.22 0.74 6.03
C VAL A 74 -4.59 0.76 5.35
N LYS A 75 -5.56 -0.06 5.82
CA LYS A 75 -6.94 -0.08 5.29
C LYS A 75 -7.63 1.28 5.35
N ASN A 76 -7.39 2.08 6.39
CA ASN A 76 -7.97 3.41 6.52
C ASN A 76 -7.22 4.44 5.67
N MET A 77 -5.89 4.33 5.60
CA MET A 77 -5.07 5.26 4.80
C MET A 77 -5.36 5.15 3.30
N VAL A 78 -5.64 3.93 2.81
CA VAL A 78 -6.00 3.69 1.40
C VAL A 78 -7.36 4.30 1.02
N LYS A 79 -8.24 4.63 1.98
CA LYS A 79 -9.49 5.34 1.68
C LYS A 79 -9.26 6.75 1.13
N ASN A 80 -8.11 7.35 1.44
CA ASN A 80 -7.74 8.65 0.88
C ASN A 80 -7.24 8.49 -0.56
N ARG A 81 -8.06 8.92 -1.53
CA ARG A 81 -7.74 8.84 -2.98
C ARG A 81 -6.42 9.49 -3.37
N LYS A 82 -5.96 10.54 -2.68
CA LYS A 82 -4.69 11.21 -2.97
C LYS A 82 -3.48 10.35 -2.59
N LEU A 83 -3.61 9.55 -1.53
CA LEU A 83 -2.52 8.73 -0.98
C LEU A 83 -2.59 7.27 -1.41
N ALA A 84 -3.79 6.78 -1.78
CA ALA A 84 -4.06 5.37 -2.08
C ALA A 84 -3.05 4.76 -3.05
N LYS A 85 -2.76 5.45 -4.16
CA LYS A 85 -1.80 4.97 -5.17
C LYS A 85 -0.41 4.72 -4.55
N HIS A 86 0.13 5.72 -3.85
CA HIS A 86 1.45 5.63 -3.24
C HIS A 86 1.51 4.57 -2.15
N LEU A 87 0.44 4.40 -1.36
CA LEU A 87 0.36 3.33 -0.37
C LEU A 87 0.32 1.93 -1.00
N HIS A 88 -0.42 1.77 -2.09
CA HIS A 88 -0.45 0.50 -2.83
C HIS A 88 0.91 0.19 -3.46
N ASP A 89 1.61 1.21 -3.96
CA ASP A 89 2.95 1.06 -4.52
C ASP A 89 3.99 0.71 -3.44
N ALA A 90 3.85 1.26 -2.23
CA ALA A 90 4.72 0.97 -1.08
C ALA A 90 4.50 -0.43 -0.45
N ASN A 91 3.37 -1.09 -0.75
CA ASN A 91 3.10 -2.48 -0.37
C ASN A 91 3.19 -2.78 1.15
N PHE A 92 2.86 -1.81 2.02
CA PHE A 92 3.03 -1.92 3.47
C PHE A 92 2.37 -3.14 4.10
N GLY A 93 1.17 -3.51 3.66
CA GLY A 93 0.47 -4.68 4.20
C GLY A 93 1.20 -6.00 3.90
N GLU A 94 1.78 -6.12 2.70
CA GLU A 94 2.53 -7.32 2.32
C GLU A 94 3.90 -7.35 2.99
N ILE A 95 4.56 -6.20 3.17
CA ILE A 95 5.81 -6.12 3.94
C ILE A 95 5.60 -6.63 5.36
N ALA A 96 4.56 -6.15 6.06
CA ALA A 96 4.25 -6.60 7.42
C ALA A 96 3.98 -8.10 7.47
N ARG A 97 3.13 -8.61 6.54
CA ARG A 97 2.84 -10.05 6.42
C ARG A 97 4.10 -10.87 6.18
N GLN A 98 5.02 -10.39 5.34
CA GLN A 98 6.26 -11.09 5.02
C GLN A 98 7.26 -11.09 6.18
N LEU A 99 7.39 -9.98 6.89
CA LEU A 99 8.23 -9.91 8.07
C LEU A 99 7.71 -10.83 9.18
N GLU A 100 6.40 -10.92 9.37
CA GLU A 100 5.78 -11.79 10.37
C GLU A 100 6.16 -13.26 10.17
N TYR A 101 5.89 -13.84 9.00
CA TYR A 101 6.22 -15.25 8.79
C TYR A 101 7.73 -15.50 8.69
N LYS A 102 8.52 -14.57 8.14
CA LYS A 102 9.98 -14.76 8.05
C LYS A 102 10.64 -14.62 9.41
N ALA A 103 10.16 -13.72 10.26
CA ALA A 103 10.68 -13.59 11.62
C ALA A 103 10.48 -14.89 12.39
N ASP A 104 9.30 -15.51 12.27
CA ASP A 104 9.00 -16.81 12.84
C ASP A 104 9.94 -17.91 12.31
N TRP A 105 10.12 -17.99 10.99
CA TRP A 105 11.00 -19.00 10.37
C TRP A 105 12.47 -18.89 10.79
N TYR A 106 12.99 -17.67 10.91
CA TYR A 106 14.40 -17.41 11.21
C TYR A 106 14.66 -17.12 12.70
N GLY A 107 13.66 -17.32 13.57
CA GLY A 107 13.76 -17.09 15.02
C GLY A 107 14.08 -15.64 15.39
N ARG A 108 13.62 -14.66 14.60
CA ARG A 108 13.82 -13.22 14.85
C ARG A 108 12.64 -12.64 15.62
N LYS A 109 12.90 -11.61 16.43
CA LYS A 109 11.83 -10.94 17.18
C LYS A 109 11.23 -9.81 16.36
N LEU A 110 9.94 -9.91 16.05
CA LEU A 110 9.17 -8.82 15.45
C LEU A 110 8.35 -8.12 16.53
N SER A 111 8.56 -6.82 16.73
CA SER A 111 7.83 -6.00 17.69
C SER A 111 6.92 -5.01 16.96
N ALA A 112 5.61 -5.11 17.18
CA ALA A 112 4.65 -4.14 16.68
C ALA A 112 4.55 -2.95 17.65
N ILE A 113 5.01 -1.78 17.20
CA ILE A 113 4.90 -0.53 17.96
C ILE A 113 3.50 0.05 17.76
N SER A 114 2.90 0.54 18.85
CA SER A 114 1.57 1.13 18.80
C SER A 114 1.50 2.32 17.84
N GLN A 115 0.38 2.45 17.12
CA GLN A 115 0.14 3.56 16.19
C GLN A 115 0.11 4.96 16.86
N TRP A 116 -0.06 4.99 18.18
CA TRP A 116 -0.14 6.22 18.97
C TRP A 116 1.21 6.64 19.55
N PHE A 117 2.24 5.80 19.36
CA PHE A 117 3.59 6.14 19.74
C PHE A 117 4.10 7.26 18.82
N PRO A 118 4.52 8.41 19.37
CA PRO A 118 4.93 9.56 18.57
C PRO A 118 6.35 9.39 18.02
N SER A 119 6.67 8.28 17.34
CA SER A 119 8.00 7.98 16.79
C SER A 119 8.55 9.11 15.91
N SER A 120 7.71 9.62 15.01
CA SER A 120 8.04 10.73 14.11
C SER A 120 8.01 12.10 14.80
N LYS A 121 7.36 12.20 15.96
CA LYS A 121 7.15 13.43 16.72
C LYS A 121 7.87 13.42 18.08
N MET A 122 8.84 12.54 18.25
CA MET A 122 9.74 12.49 19.39
C MET A 122 11.18 12.56 18.90
N CYS A 123 11.99 13.42 19.51
CA CYS A 123 13.42 13.44 19.23
C CYS A 123 14.08 12.16 19.77
N SER A 124 14.86 11.46 18.94
CA SER A 124 15.59 10.27 19.35
C SER A 124 16.71 10.53 20.37
N GLU A 125 17.23 11.76 20.41
CA GLU A 125 18.33 12.14 21.30
C GLU A 125 17.84 12.57 22.68
N CYS A 126 16.85 13.47 22.74
CA CYS A 126 16.42 14.11 23.99
C CYS A 126 15.01 13.74 24.43
N GLY A 127 14.25 12.98 23.63
CA GLY A 127 12.87 12.59 23.96
C GLY A 127 11.85 13.73 23.92
N ALA A 128 12.25 14.95 23.56
CA ALA A 128 11.34 16.08 23.42
C ALA A 128 10.24 15.78 22.39
N LEU A 129 9.02 16.24 22.65
CA LEU A 129 7.88 16.13 21.74
C LEU A 129 7.69 17.43 20.96
N TYR A 130 7.41 17.32 19.66
CA TYR A 130 7.24 18.47 18.80
C TYR A 130 5.87 19.12 19.05
N ALA A 131 5.89 20.39 19.46
CA ALA A 131 4.68 21.13 19.82
C ALA A 131 3.90 21.70 18.62
N GLY A 132 4.49 21.73 17.42
CA GLY A 132 3.88 22.32 16.22
C GLY A 132 2.99 21.38 15.40
N GLN A 133 2.38 21.91 14.35
CA GLN A 133 1.67 21.10 13.35
C GLN A 133 2.67 20.38 12.43
N TRP A 134 2.64 19.06 12.45
CA TRP A 134 3.48 18.25 11.57
C TRP A 134 2.91 18.23 10.15
N SER A 135 3.64 18.84 9.20
CA SER A 135 3.26 18.81 7.78
C SER A 135 4.08 17.76 7.02
N LEU A 136 3.49 17.18 5.96
CA LEU A 136 4.16 16.23 5.05
C LEU A 136 5.35 16.85 4.28
N ALA A 137 5.49 18.17 4.32
CA ALA A 137 6.58 18.90 3.69
C ALA A 137 7.88 18.83 4.52
N ILE A 138 7.78 18.53 5.82
CA ILE A 138 8.94 18.35 6.70
C ILE A 138 9.60 17.02 6.32
N ARG A 139 10.82 17.08 5.77
CA ARG A 139 11.60 15.91 5.32
C ARG A 139 12.85 15.66 6.15
N THR A 140 13.30 16.67 6.89
CA THR A 140 14.45 16.59 7.79
C THR A 140 14.07 17.20 9.12
N SER A 141 14.52 16.59 10.20
CA SER A 141 14.35 17.13 11.54
C SER A 141 15.63 16.99 12.34
N SER A 142 16.21 18.13 12.70
CA SER A 142 17.38 18.23 13.59
C SER A 142 16.98 18.99 14.86
N LEU A 143 17.68 18.69 15.96
CA LEU A 143 17.50 19.35 17.25
C LEU A 143 17.47 20.88 17.12
N ASN A 144 18.35 21.45 16.29
CA ASN A 144 18.50 22.89 16.17
C ASN A 144 17.37 23.62 15.42
N ASN A 145 16.53 22.91 14.66
CA ASN A 145 15.56 23.52 13.73
C ASN A 145 14.09 23.33 14.10
N LEU A 146 13.71 22.20 14.72
CA LEU A 146 12.30 21.86 14.98
C LEU A 146 11.99 21.61 16.46
N TRP A 147 12.99 21.25 17.28
CA TRP A 147 12.82 20.88 18.68
C TRP A 147 13.45 21.97 19.56
N ARG A 148 12.81 23.13 19.62
CA ARG A 148 13.10 24.19 20.59
C ARG A 148 12.08 24.16 21.71
#